data_AF-A0A7X0NL67-F1
#
_entry.id   AF-A0A7X0NL67-F1
#
_cell.length_a   1.000
_cell.length_b   1.000
_cell.length_c   1.000
_cell.angle_alpha   90.00
_cell.angle_beta   90.00
_cell.angle_gamma   90.00
#
_symmetry.space_group_name_H-M   'P 1'
#
loop_
_entity.id
_entity.type
_entity.pdbx_description
1 polymer ?
#
loop_
_entity_poly.entity_id
_entity_poly.type
_entity_poly.pdbx_seq_one_letter_code
_entity_poly.pdbx_strand_id
1 'polypeptide(L)'
;MIRFSLTRLRTLVIGGLMAAGLLSFPGIALASTVTPPDDPASRGARPPYSVLHMNVCLSGYAGCYPRTQYPKIVDEVVERIQANDVNAVTLNEACSGDVAEIAERTGYHYRFATVVYNGAPLACKSPGGRGEFGNAVLTKEAIRAAEDAPYSRFSGVEQRRWLCVTTARGVDVCTSHLSTDGEAAGSTNSTQCAELAQVLAARGRPTVFAGDVNRRSSCAPQGHWTLTDADATQAPGIQHAYGNLTAPALELEQTTYTDHDALVIRAGLPK
;
A
#
# COMPACT_ATOMS: atom_id res chain seq x y z
N MET A 1 51.55 22.82 13.13
CA MET A 1 52.35 23.23 11.94
C MET A 1 51.57 22.79 10.70
N ILE A 2 50.75 23.67 10.11
CA ILE A 2 51.05 24.49 8.89
C ILE A 2 51.34 23.56 7.69
N ARG A 3 50.56 23.46 6.60
CA ARG A 3 50.16 24.51 5.63
C ARG A 3 48.89 24.16 4.83
N PHE A 4 48.07 25.18 4.59
CA PHE A 4 47.13 25.29 3.47
C PHE A 4 47.89 25.44 2.13
N SER A 5 47.29 25.04 1.02
CA SER A 5 47.60 25.60 -0.29
C SER A 5 46.32 25.89 -1.09
N LEU A 6 46.22 27.14 -1.51
CA LEU A 6 45.18 27.80 -2.29
C LEU A 6 45.85 28.28 -3.58
N THR A 7 45.37 27.86 -4.75
CA THR A 7 45.58 28.55 -6.04
C THR A 7 44.57 28.00 -7.04
N ARG A 8 43.48 28.72 -7.35
CA ARG A 8 43.32 29.71 -8.43
C ARG A 8 43.88 29.21 -9.78
N LEU A 9 43.07 29.15 -10.84
CA LEU A 9 42.88 30.28 -11.76
C LEU A 9 41.84 30.01 -12.88
N ARG A 10 41.05 31.06 -13.14
CA ARG A 10 40.11 31.37 -14.26
C ARG A 10 40.57 30.91 -15.66
N THR A 11 39.63 30.63 -16.56
CA THR A 11 39.49 31.34 -17.86
C THR A 11 38.06 31.21 -18.41
N LEU A 12 37.57 32.33 -18.93
CA LEU A 12 36.27 32.64 -19.50
C LEU A 12 36.41 32.62 -21.04
N VAL A 13 35.47 32.04 -21.79
CA VAL A 13 35.33 32.32 -23.24
C VAL A 13 33.86 32.55 -23.59
N ILE A 14 33.65 33.68 -24.23
CA ILE A 14 32.43 34.28 -24.77
C ILE A 14 32.25 33.80 -26.22
N GLY A 15 30.99 33.65 -26.66
CA GLY A 15 30.61 33.66 -28.08
C GLY A 15 29.44 32.72 -28.36
N GLY A 16 28.34 33.10 -28.99
CA GLY A 16 27.95 34.38 -29.59
C GLY A 16 26.47 34.33 -29.99
N LEU A 17 25.84 35.50 -30.09
CA LEU A 17 24.53 35.69 -30.72
C LEU A 17 24.61 35.36 -32.22
N MET A 18 23.58 34.71 -32.74
CA MET A 18 23.08 34.96 -34.10
C MET A 18 21.55 34.86 -34.10
N ALA A 19 20.95 35.76 -34.88
CA ALA A 19 19.55 36.14 -34.91
C ALA A 19 18.77 35.49 -36.07
N ALA A 20 17.47 35.82 -36.10
CA ALA A 20 16.49 35.65 -37.18
C ALA A 20 16.02 34.20 -37.41
N GLY A 21 14.73 33.87 -37.44
CA GLY A 21 13.54 34.66 -37.74
C GLY A 21 12.79 33.87 -38.81
N LEU A 22 11.55 33.44 -38.54
CA LEU A 22 10.55 33.06 -39.53
C LEU A 22 9.20 32.89 -38.82
N LEU A 23 8.37 33.92 -38.95
CA LEU A 23 6.94 33.89 -38.67
C LEU A 23 6.27 32.95 -39.68
N SER A 24 5.68 31.87 -39.21
CA SER A 24 4.76 31.04 -40.00
C SER A 24 3.35 31.18 -39.44
N PHE A 25 2.43 31.57 -40.32
CA PHE A 25 1.02 31.81 -40.04
C PHE A 25 0.28 30.52 -39.61
N PRO A 26 -0.75 30.62 -38.77
CA PRO A 26 -1.55 29.48 -38.34
C PRO A 26 -2.50 29.03 -39.45
N GLY A 27 -2.27 27.82 -39.97
CA GLY A 27 -3.28 27.10 -40.74
C GLY A 27 -4.38 26.61 -39.81
N ILE A 28 -5.55 27.25 -39.85
CA ILE A 28 -6.76 26.77 -39.19
C ILE A 28 -7.26 25.56 -39.98
N ALA A 29 -6.84 24.36 -39.57
CA ALA A 29 -7.48 23.13 -40.00
C ALA A 29 -8.77 22.94 -39.18
N LEU A 30 -9.91 23.16 -39.83
CA LEU A 30 -11.22 22.75 -39.30
C LEU A 30 -11.28 21.22 -39.34
N ALA A 31 -10.77 20.57 -38.29
CA ALA A 31 -11.03 19.17 -38.05
C ALA A 31 -12.48 19.02 -37.60
N SER A 32 -13.32 18.47 -38.49
CA SER A 32 -14.65 18.00 -38.14
C SER A 32 -14.53 16.97 -37.03
N THR A 33 -14.91 17.34 -35.81
CA THR A 33 -15.01 16.45 -34.67
C THR A 33 -16.19 15.50 -34.89
N VAL A 34 -15.93 14.37 -35.55
CA VAL A 34 -16.84 13.22 -35.49
C VAL A 34 -16.85 12.76 -34.03
N THR A 35 -17.88 13.16 -33.31
CA THR A 35 -18.12 12.67 -31.94
C THR A 35 -18.48 11.18 -32.09
N PRO A 36 -17.66 10.26 -31.56
CA PRO A 36 -18.04 8.85 -31.58
C PRO A 36 -19.36 8.70 -30.81
N PRO A 37 -20.28 7.84 -31.27
CA PRO A 37 -21.54 7.60 -30.59
C PRO A 37 -21.26 7.15 -29.16
N ASP A 38 -21.86 7.85 -28.20
CA ASP A 38 -21.87 7.48 -26.79
C ASP A 38 -22.39 6.05 -26.65
N ASP A 39 -21.49 5.11 -26.33
CA ASP A 39 -21.85 3.72 -26.10
C ASP A 39 -22.71 3.66 -24.81
N PRO A 40 -24.01 3.29 -24.89
CA PRO A 40 -24.91 3.28 -23.73
C PRO A 40 -24.46 2.30 -22.63
N ALA A 41 -23.51 1.40 -22.93
CA ALA A 41 -22.89 0.52 -21.95
C ALA A 41 -22.00 1.24 -20.92
N SER A 42 -21.48 2.44 -21.20
CA SER A 42 -20.54 3.12 -20.29
C SER A 42 -21.21 3.99 -19.20
N ARG A 43 -22.51 4.31 -19.35
CA ARG A 43 -23.22 5.27 -18.47
C ARG A 43 -23.75 4.70 -17.15
N GLY A 44 -23.45 3.43 -16.82
CA GLY A 44 -24.05 2.75 -15.66
C GLY A 44 -23.12 1.97 -14.75
N ALA A 45 -21.83 1.84 -15.07
CA ALA A 45 -20.89 1.11 -14.22
C ALA A 45 -20.41 2.03 -13.09
N ARG A 46 -20.72 1.69 -11.83
CA ARG A 46 -20.08 2.34 -10.68
C ARG A 46 -18.56 2.17 -10.82
N PRO A 47 -17.76 3.21 -10.52
CA PRO A 47 -16.31 3.08 -10.55
C PRO A 47 -15.87 1.93 -9.64
N PRO A 48 -14.84 1.16 -10.03
CA PRO A 48 -14.36 0.04 -9.24
C PRO A 48 -13.92 0.53 -7.85
N TYR A 49 -14.06 -0.35 -6.86
CA TYR A 49 -13.45 -0.15 -5.56
C TYR A 49 -11.96 -0.48 -5.65
N SER A 50 -11.12 0.48 -5.29
CA SER A 50 -9.66 0.36 -5.42
C SER A 50 -8.94 0.36 -4.07
N VAL A 51 -7.93 -0.50 -3.93
CA VAL A 51 -7.12 -0.66 -2.73
C VAL A 51 -5.65 -0.62 -3.10
N LEU A 52 -4.87 0.21 -2.40
CA LEU A 52 -3.40 0.14 -2.40
C LEU A 52 -2.94 -0.69 -1.19
N HIS A 53 -2.02 -1.62 -1.39
CA HIS A 53 -1.35 -2.34 -0.31
C HIS A 53 0.16 -2.16 -0.37
N MET A 54 0.77 -1.92 0.79
CA MET A 54 2.22 -1.87 0.96
C MET A 54 2.61 -2.45 2.32
N ASN A 55 3.54 -3.42 2.35
CA ASN A 55 4.41 -3.61 3.51
C ASN A 55 5.53 -2.54 3.45
N VAL A 56 5.55 -1.62 4.43
CA VAL A 56 6.44 -0.44 4.39
C VAL A 56 7.75 -0.65 5.16
N CYS A 57 7.96 -1.80 5.80
CA CYS A 57 9.18 -2.11 6.53
C CYS A 57 9.66 -1.02 7.51
N LEU A 58 8.71 -0.28 8.10
CA LEU A 58 8.97 1.06 8.65
C LEU A 58 9.19 1.09 10.16
N SER A 59 9.22 -0.06 10.81
CA SER A 59 9.36 -0.21 12.26
C SER A 59 10.65 0.38 12.83
N GLY A 60 11.70 0.47 12.00
CA GLY A 60 13.07 0.83 12.39
C GLY A 60 13.74 -0.18 13.32
N TYR A 61 13.17 -1.38 13.45
CA TYR A 61 13.92 -2.55 13.91
C TYR A 61 14.85 -3.01 12.78
N ALA A 62 16.10 -3.34 13.13
CA ALA A 62 17.11 -3.73 12.16
C ALA A 62 16.67 -4.97 11.37
N GLY A 63 16.85 -4.94 10.05
CA GLY A 63 16.72 -6.13 9.20
C GLY A 63 15.53 -6.19 8.24
N CYS A 64 14.58 -5.25 8.28
CA CYS A 64 13.46 -5.28 7.30
C CYS A 64 13.98 -4.96 5.90
N TYR A 65 14.55 -3.77 5.71
CA TYR A 65 15.19 -3.45 4.44
C TYR A 65 16.31 -2.42 4.58
N PRO A 66 17.55 -2.73 4.15
CA PRO A 66 18.71 -1.83 4.32
C PRO A 66 18.59 -0.49 3.59
N ARG A 67 17.75 -0.38 2.55
CA ARG A 67 17.55 0.86 1.80
C ARG A 67 16.34 1.68 2.27
N THR A 68 15.66 1.24 3.34
CA THR A 68 14.59 2.03 3.98
C THR A 68 15.15 3.38 4.42
N GLN A 69 14.55 4.46 3.93
CA GLN A 69 14.96 5.82 4.26
C GLN A 69 13.77 6.57 4.85
N TYR A 70 13.88 6.91 6.13
CA TYR A 70 12.94 7.82 6.78
C TYR A 70 13.36 9.29 6.55
N PRO A 71 12.43 10.22 6.23
CA PRO A 71 10.99 10.02 6.05
C PRO A 71 10.56 9.64 4.61
N LYS A 72 11.48 9.41 3.67
CA LYS A 72 11.17 9.21 2.23
C LYS A 72 10.17 8.08 1.92
N ILE A 73 10.15 7.02 2.70
CA ILE A 73 9.12 5.96 2.57
C ILE A 73 7.71 6.47 2.89
N VAL A 74 7.56 7.40 3.83
CA VAL A 74 6.28 8.08 4.10
C VAL A 74 5.87 8.91 2.88
N ASP A 75 6.82 9.63 2.27
CA ASP A 75 6.59 10.38 1.03
C ASP A 75 6.16 9.47 -0.12
N GLU A 76 6.85 8.34 -0.32
CA GLU A 76 6.52 7.36 -1.37
C GLU A 76 5.10 6.79 -1.19
N VAL A 77 4.67 6.50 0.05
CA VAL A 77 3.30 6.06 0.31
C VAL A 77 2.29 7.14 -0.09
N VAL A 78 2.52 8.40 0.30
CA VAL A 78 1.63 9.52 -0.06
C VAL A 78 1.57 9.72 -1.58
N GLU A 79 2.72 9.70 -2.26
CA GLU A 79 2.81 9.84 -3.72
C GLU A 79 2.01 8.74 -4.43
N ARG A 80 2.11 7.47 -3.98
CA ARG A 80 1.35 6.36 -4.56
C ARG A 80 -0.15 6.47 -4.34
N ILE A 81 -0.56 6.90 -3.15
CA ILE A 81 -1.98 7.14 -2.85
C ILE A 81 -2.55 8.19 -3.81
N GLN A 82 -1.82 9.29 -4.01
CA GLN A 82 -2.22 10.39 -4.88
C GLN A 82 -2.20 9.99 -6.36
N ALA A 83 -1.17 9.26 -6.81
CA ALA A 83 -1.03 8.82 -8.19
C ALA A 83 -2.12 7.82 -8.60
N ASN A 84 -2.51 6.92 -7.70
CA ASN A 84 -3.50 5.88 -7.99
C ASN A 84 -4.95 6.26 -7.70
N ASP A 85 -5.16 7.36 -6.97
CA ASP A 85 -6.48 7.84 -6.52
C ASP A 85 -7.36 6.74 -5.87
N VAL A 86 -6.76 5.89 -5.04
CA VAL A 86 -7.45 4.70 -4.50
C VAL A 86 -8.63 5.03 -3.57
N ASN A 87 -9.46 4.04 -3.22
CA ASN A 87 -10.53 4.22 -2.22
C ASN A 87 -10.05 3.87 -0.80
N ALA A 88 -9.15 2.90 -0.70
CA ALA A 88 -8.56 2.48 0.55
C ALA A 88 -7.08 2.13 0.39
N VAL A 89 -6.39 2.12 1.52
CA VAL A 89 -4.97 1.78 1.66
C VAL A 89 -4.85 0.81 2.81
N THR A 90 -4.04 -0.22 2.65
CA THR A 90 -3.66 -1.14 3.72
C THR A 90 -2.14 -1.10 3.87
N LEU A 91 -1.67 -0.91 5.10
CA LEU A 91 -0.24 -0.85 5.38
C LEU A 91 0.12 -1.92 6.40
N ASN A 92 1.16 -2.70 6.11
CA ASN A 92 1.81 -3.57 7.07
C ASN A 92 3.16 -2.97 7.47
N GLU A 93 3.61 -3.35 8.67
CA GLU A 93 4.86 -2.88 9.25
C GLU A 93 4.99 -1.35 9.37
N ALA A 94 3.88 -0.67 9.58
CA ALA A 94 3.81 0.77 9.69
C ALA A 94 3.95 1.25 11.15
N CYS A 95 4.25 2.53 11.29
CA CYS A 95 4.24 3.23 12.58
C CYS A 95 2.99 4.11 12.69
N SER A 96 2.29 4.09 13.83
CA SER A 96 1.00 4.77 13.98
C SER A 96 1.07 6.28 13.80
N GLY A 97 2.17 6.92 14.18
CA GLY A 97 2.42 8.34 13.93
C GLY A 97 2.61 8.65 12.45
N ASP A 98 3.36 7.81 11.73
CA ASP A 98 3.57 7.97 10.29
C ASP A 98 2.25 7.72 9.52
N VAL A 99 1.41 6.78 9.97
CA VAL A 99 0.06 6.56 9.42
C VAL A 99 -0.83 7.77 9.63
N ALA A 100 -0.77 8.41 10.80
CA ALA A 100 -1.50 9.64 11.06
C ALA A 100 -1.04 10.79 10.14
N GLU A 101 0.26 10.93 9.91
CA GLU A 101 0.81 11.90 8.96
C GLU A 101 0.34 11.63 7.51
N ILE A 102 0.38 10.37 7.06
CA ILE A 102 -0.11 9.97 5.73
C ILE A 102 -1.60 10.33 5.60
N ALA A 103 -2.40 10.03 6.62
CA ALA A 103 -3.82 10.34 6.64
C ALA A 103 -4.08 11.85 6.55
N GLU A 104 -3.33 12.66 7.29
CA GLU A 104 -3.40 14.13 7.23
C GLU A 104 -3.06 14.66 5.83
N ARG A 105 -1.96 14.18 5.25
CA ARG A 105 -1.46 14.62 3.92
C ARG A 105 -2.37 14.21 2.76
N THR A 106 -3.16 13.15 2.93
CA THR A 106 -4.04 12.61 1.87
C THR A 106 -5.52 12.92 2.10
N GLY A 107 -5.89 13.39 3.29
CA GLY A 107 -7.29 13.59 3.69
C GLY A 107 -8.05 12.29 3.98
N TYR A 108 -7.35 11.18 4.21
CA TYR A 108 -7.96 9.88 4.48
C TYR A 108 -8.33 9.74 5.96
N HIS A 109 -9.36 8.95 6.23
CA HIS A 109 -9.64 8.43 7.57
C HIS A 109 -8.79 7.20 7.83
N TYR A 110 -8.40 6.91 9.08
CA TYR A 110 -7.61 5.72 9.38
C TYR A 110 -8.03 4.97 10.65
N ARG A 111 -7.63 3.70 10.70
CA ARG A 111 -7.56 2.86 11.90
C ARG A 111 -6.24 2.13 11.93
N PHE A 112 -5.78 1.83 13.14
CA PHE A 112 -4.49 1.20 13.37
C PHE A 112 -4.66 0.06 14.37
N ALA A 113 -3.99 -1.06 14.12
CA ALA A 113 -3.94 -2.21 15.01
C ALA A 113 -2.48 -2.43 15.44
N THR A 114 -2.23 -2.19 16.73
CA THR A 114 -0.89 -2.28 17.32
C THR A 114 -0.47 -3.72 17.56
N VAL A 115 0.73 -4.06 17.10
CA VAL A 115 1.37 -5.34 17.43
C VAL A 115 1.90 -5.31 18.86
N VAL A 116 1.65 -6.41 19.59
CA VAL A 116 2.16 -6.62 20.95
C VAL A 116 3.41 -7.49 20.88
N TYR A 117 4.50 -7.02 21.44
CA TYR A 117 5.78 -7.72 21.49
C TYR A 117 6.19 -7.93 22.95
N ASN A 118 6.42 -9.18 23.33
CA ASN A 118 6.77 -9.56 24.71
C ASN A 118 5.77 -8.99 25.75
N GLY A 119 4.48 -9.05 25.43
CA GLY A 119 3.39 -8.61 26.31
C GLY A 119 3.14 -7.10 26.39
N ALA A 120 3.85 -6.27 25.61
CA ALA A 120 3.65 -4.82 25.55
C ALA A 120 3.50 -4.31 24.11
N PRO A 121 2.80 -3.18 23.88
CA PRO A 121 2.80 -2.50 22.59
C PRO A 121 4.22 -2.26 22.06
N LEU A 122 4.47 -2.61 20.79
CA LEU A 122 5.78 -2.45 20.19
C LEU A 122 5.96 -1.01 19.70
N ALA A 123 6.81 -0.22 20.35
CA ALA A 123 7.13 1.13 19.88
C ALA A 123 8.00 1.09 18.61
N CYS A 124 7.71 1.97 17.66
CA CYS A 124 8.58 2.20 16.51
C CYS A 124 9.91 2.84 16.93
N LYS A 125 10.99 2.41 16.29
CA LYS A 125 12.37 2.84 16.55
C LYS A 125 12.92 3.58 15.35
N SER A 126 13.98 4.38 15.54
CA SER A 126 14.81 4.96 14.46
C SER A 126 14.07 5.70 13.33
N PRO A 127 13.72 6.99 13.51
CA PRO A 127 13.77 7.71 14.77
C PRO A 127 12.67 7.25 15.73
N GLY A 128 12.87 7.48 17.03
CA GLY A 128 11.83 7.27 18.04
C GLY A 128 10.74 8.34 17.95
N GLY A 129 9.63 8.13 18.68
CA GLY A 129 8.52 9.09 18.73
C GLY A 129 7.50 8.96 17.59
N ARG A 130 7.65 7.97 16.71
CA ARG A 130 6.74 7.70 15.57
C ARG A 130 5.52 6.85 15.94
N GLY A 131 5.26 6.66 17.24
CA GLY A 131 4.17 5.84 17.74
C GLY A 131 4.48 4.34 17.82
N GLU A 132 3.45 3.54 17.61
CA GLU A 132 3.47 2.08 17.77
C GLU A 132 3.54 1.37 16.42
N PHE A 133 4.11 0.18 16.39
CA PHE A 133 4.27 -0.67 15.22
C PHE A 133 3.04 -1.54 14.99
N GLY A 134 2.64 -1.72 13.73
CA GLY A 134 1.55 -2.61 13.39
C GLY A 134 0.97 -2.41 12.01
N ASN A 135 -0.35 -2.65 11.91
CA ASN A 135 -1.10 -2.64 10.66
C ASN A 135 -2.07 -1.46 10.62
N ALA A 136 -2.30 -0.91 9.43
CA ALA A 136 -3.23 0.19 9.24
C ALA A 136 -4.18 -0.04 8.07
N VAL A 137 -5.38 0.50 8.20
CA VAL A 137 -6.28 0.72 7.08
C VAL A 137 -6.62 2.20 7.01
N LEU A 138 -6.41 2.80 5.84
CA LEU A 138 -6.81 4.17 5.53
C LEU A 138 -7.89 4.15 4.46
N THR A 139 -8.88 5.04 4.54
CA THR A 139 -9.99 5.11 3.57
C THR A 139 -10.31 6.55 3.22
N LYS A 140 -10.57 6.82 1.93
CA LYS A 140 -11.03 8.13 1.46
C LYS A 140 -12.40 8.50 2.03
N GLU A 141 -13.22 7.50 2.27
CA GLU A 141 -14.54 7.64 2.90
C GLU A 141 -14.47 7.46 4.41
N ALA A 142 -15.46 7.99 5.14
CA ALA A 142 -15.54 7.81 6.59
C ALA A 142 -15.59 6.33 6.99
N ILE A 143 -14.83 5.98 8.03
CA ILE A 143 -14.87 4.66 8.67
C ILE A 143 -16.06 4.61 9.63
N ARG A 144 -16.99 3.67 9.42
CA ARG A 144 -18.22 3.51 10.20
C ARG A 144 -18.05 2.54 11.36
N ALA A 145 -17.25 1.50 11.17
CA ALA A 145 -16.93 0.51 12.18
C ALA A 145 -15.49 0.01 11.95
N ALA A 146 -14.87 -0.50 13.01
CA ALA A 146 -13.56 -1.09 12.95
C ALA A 146 -13.49 -2.24 13.96
N GLU A 147 -12.74 -3.28 13.61
CA GLU A 147 -12.52 -4.45 14.45
C GLU A 147 -11.09 -4.94 14.22
N ASP A 148 -10.40 -5.29 15.30
CA ASP A 148 -9.09 -5.92 15.26
C ASP A 148 -8.96 -6.95 16.39
N ALA A 149 -8.19 -8.01 16.15
CA ALA A 149 -7.90 -9.01 17.17
C ALA A 149 -6.52 -9.66 16.95
N PRO A 150 -5.89 -10.18 18.01
CA PRO A 150 -4.70 -10.99 17.82
C PRO A 150 -5.08 -12.36 17.27
N TYR A 151 -4.15 -12.96 16.54
CA TYR A 151 -4.27 -14.38 16.23
C TYR A 151 -4.10 -15.24 17.48
N SER A 152 -4.70 -16.43 17.48
CA SER A 152 -4.63 -17.35 18.62
C SER A 152 -3.23 -17.93 18.85
N ARG A 153 -2.40 -17.95 17.79
CA ARG A 153 -0.99 -18.36 17.84
C ARG A 153 -0.08 -17.27 17.32
N PHE A 154 1.10 -17.20 17.93
CA PHE A 154 2.20 -16.35 17.51
C PHE A 154 3.53 -17.09 17.67
N SER A 155 4.50 -16.72 16.83
CA SER A 155 5.84 -17.28 16.85
C SER A 155 6.75 -16.38 17.68
N GLY A 156 7.50 -16.97 18.60
CA GLY A 156 8.35 -16.22 19.52
C GLY A 156 7.56 -15.27 20.40
N VAL A 157 7.85 -13.96 20.28
CA VAL A 157 7.33 -12.93 21.19
C VAL A 157 6.43 -11.90 20.50
N GLU A 158 6.23 -12.00 19.18
CA GLU A 158 5.46 -11.03 18.38
C GLU A 158 4.02 -11.51 18.15
N GLN A 159 3.06 -10.90 18.84
CA GLN A 159 1.63 -11.16 18.66
C GLN A 159 1.07 -10.32 17.51
N ARG A 160 1.05 -10.94 16.33
CA ARG A 160 0.45 -10.38 15.10
C ARG A 160 -1.08 -10.34 15.16
N ARG A 161 -1.68 -9.41 14.42
CA ARG A 161 -3.12 -9.09 14.46
C ARG A 161 -3.67 -8.85 13.05
N TRP A 162 -4.96 -9.10 12.87
CA TRP A 162 -5.72 -8.61 11.73
C TRP A 162 -6.48 -7.32 12.10
N LEU A 163 -6.79 -6.51 11.10
CA LEU A 163 -7.60 -5.29 11.21
C LEU A 163 -8.60 -5.26 10.06
N CYS A 164 -9.87 -5.00 10.35
CA CYS A 164 -10.92 -4.77 9.36
C CYS A 164 -11.67 -3.47 9.68
N VAL A 165 -12.03 -2.71 8.66
CA VAL A 165 -12.85 -1.51 8.78
C VAL A 165 -14.02 -1.56 7.81
N THR A 166 -15.18 -1.06 8.22
CA THR A 166 -16.34 -0.88 7.34
C THR A 166 -16.40 0.59 6.88
N THR A 167 -16.36 0.84 5.58
CA THR A 167 -16.44 2.21 5.02
C THR A 167 -17.87 2.72 4.96
N ALA A 168 -18.04 4.02 4.73
CA ALA A 168 -19.36 4.64 4.51
C ALA A 168 -20.11 4.08 3.29
N ARG A 169 -19.40 3.52 2.30
CA ARG A 169 -19.97 2.79 1.16
C ARG A 169 -20.36 1.35 1.49
N GLY A 170 -20.10 0.88 2.71
CA GLY A 170 -20.47 -0.46 3.16
C GLY A 170 -19.55 -1.56 2.65
N VAL A 171 -18.29 -1.23 2.34
CA VAL A 171 -17.24 -2.20 2.00
C VAL A 171 -16.41 -2.48 3.24
N ASP A 172 -16.12 -3.74 3.50
CA ASP A 172 -15.16 -4.15 4.53
C ASP A 172 -13.76 -4.21 3.91
N VAL A 173 -12.83 -3.43 4.44
CA VAL A 173 -11.42 -3.40 4.03
C VAL A 173 -10.59 -3.98 5.16
N CYS A 174 -9.89 -5.07 4.89
CA CYS A 174 -9.12 -5.82 5.87
C CYS A 174 -7.63 -5.87 5.52
N THR A 175 -6.79 -5.99 6.53
CA THR A 175 -5.36 -6.24 6.38
C THR A 175 -4.82 -7.09 7.52
N SER A 176 -3.70 -7.75 7.27
CA SER A 176 -2.96 -8.52 8.26
C SER A 176 -1.53 -8.74 7.79
N HIS A 177 -0.64 -8.95 8.75
CA HIS A 177 0.72 -9.43 8.53
C HIS A 177 0.86 -10.80 9.22
N LEU A 178 1.08 -11.91 8.51
CA LEU A 178 1.14 -13.26 9.10
C LEU A 178 2.58 -13.70 9.41
N SER A 179 2.78 -14.64 10.33
CA SER A 179 4.10 -15.09 10.79
C SER A 179 5.00 -15.62 9.65
N THR A 180 6.32 -15.48 9.81
CA THR A 180 7.34 -15.87 8.82
C THR A 180 7.83 -17.31 8.99
N ASP A 181 7.26 -18.10 9.91
CA ASP A 181 7.73 -19.45 10.28
C ASP A 181 7.38 -20.55 9.25
N GLY A 182 6.93 -20.16 8.06
CA GLY A 182 6.68 -21.03 6.92
C GLY A 182 5.30 -21.69 6.90
N GLU A 183 4.97 -22.35 5.80
CA GLU A 183 3.60 -22.79 5.48
C GLU A 183 3.26 -24.23 5.88
N ALA A 184 4.20 -24.95 6.48
CA ALA A 184 4.00 -26.35 6.85
C ALA A 184 2.80 -26.50 7.80
N ALA A 185 2.06 -27.60 7.68
CA ALA A 185 0.92 -27.88 8.54
C ALA A 185 1.35 -27.84 10.02
N GLY A 186 0.63 -27.05 10.82
CA GLY A 186 0.92 -26.86 12.25
C GLY A 186 1.87 -25.70 12.56
N SER A 187 2.44 -25.02 11.56
CA SER A 187 3.16 -23.76 11.79
C SER A 187 2.24 -22.66 12.31
N THR A 188 2.83 -21.60 12.87
CA THR A 188 2.09 -20.42 13.28
C THR A 188 1.39 -19.80 12.07
N ASN A 189 2.11 -19.58 10.96
CA ASN A 189 1.51 -19.05 9.74
C ASN A 189 0.32 -19.89 9.25
N SER A 190 0.43 -21.22 9.22
CA SER A 190 -0.66 -22.09 8.78
C SER A 190 -1.91 -21.95 9.65
N THR A 191 -1.73 -21.80 10.97
CA THR A 191 -2.82 -21.57 11.92
C THR A 191 -3.45 -20.18 11.71
N GLN A 192 -2.62 -19.14 11.61
CA GLN A 192 -3.09 -17.77 11.39
C GLN A 192 -3.80 -17.61 10.04
N CYS A 193 -3.35 -18.31 9.00
CA CYS A 193 -3.99 -18.33 7.68
C CYS A 193 -5.41 -18.93 7.74
N ALA A 194 -5.58 -20.03 8.49
CA ALA A 194 -6.90 -20.62 8.70
C ALA A 194 -7.83 -19.70 9.51
N GLU A 195 -7.30 -19.01 10.51
CA GLU A 195 -8.05 -17.99 11.26
C GLU A 195 -8.42 -16.79 10.39
N LEU A 196 -7.50 -16.28 9.58
CA LEU A 196 -7.77 -15.19 8.63
C LEU A 196 -8.88 -15.58 7.65
N ALA A 197 -8.85 -16.80 7.13
CA ALA A 197 -9.92 -17.31 6.26
C ALA A 197 -11.29 -17.26 6.96
N GLN A 198 -11.36 -17.64 8.24
CA GLN A 198 -12.59 -17.57 9.03
C GLN A 198 -13.05 -16.13 9.27
N VAL A 199 -12.12 -15.23 9.59
CA VAL A 199 -12.39 -13.79 9.80
C VAL A 199 -12.98 -13.17 8.55
N LEU A 200 -12.44 -13.50 7.36
CA LEU A 200 -12.93 -13.00 6.08
C LEU A 200 -14.26 -13.66 5.68
N ALA A 201 -14.42 -14.96 5.89
CA ALA A 201 -15.66 -15.69 5.58
C ALA A 201 -16.86 -15.21 6.42
N ALA A 202 -16.61 -14.73 7.64
CA ALA A 202 -17.64 -14.20 8.53
C ALA A 202 -18.16 -12.81 8.11
N ARG A 203 -17.50 -12.14 7.14
CA ARG A 203 -17.92 -10.82 6.69
C ARG A 203 -19.18 -10.93 5.83
N GLY A 204 -20.25 -10.26 6.28
CA GLY A 204 -21.53 -10.21 5.57
C GLY A 204 -21.63 -9.12 4.49
N ARG A 205 -20.54 -8.37 4.24
CA ARG A 205 -20.48 -7.25 3.30
C ARG A 205 -19.51 -7.55 2.14
N PRO A 206 -19.55 -6.78 1.04
CA PRO A 206 -18.47 -6.78 0.07
C PRO A 206 -17.14 -6.53 0.79
N THR A 207 -16.21 -7.46 0.65
CA THR A 207 -14.97 -7.52 1.44
C THR A 207 -13.77 -7.59 0.52
N VAL A 208 -12.78 -6.76 0.82
CA VAL A 208 -11.45 -6.80 0.21
C VAL A 208 -10.39 -6.85 1.31
N PHE A 209 -9.48 -7.80 1.19
CA PHE A 209 -8.29 -7.95 2.02
C PHE A 209 -7.07 -7.65 1.17
N ALA A 210 -6.08 -6.97 1.74
CA ALA A 210 -4.72 -6.97 1.22
C ALA A 210 -3.69 -6.91 2.35
N GLY A 211 -2.63 -7.71 2.24
CA GLY A 211 -1.66 -7.91 3.32
C GLY A 211 -0.48 -8.80 2.91
N ASP A 212 0.63 -8.64 3.62
CA ASP A 212 1.75 -9.57 3.62
C ASP A 212 1.40 -10.80 4.46
N VAL A 213 1.16 -11.91 3.78
CA VAL A 213 0.77 -13.16 4.41
C VAL A 213 1.97 -14.09 4.62
N ASN A 214 3.20 -13.67 4.31
CA ASN A 214 4.44 -14.44 4.46
C ASN A 214 4.34 -15.89 3.95
N ARG A 215 3.58 -16.06 2.86
CA ARG A 215 3.27 -17.36 2.29
C ARG A 215 2.82 -17.23 0.84
N ARG A 216 3.08 -18.27 0.04
CA ARG A 216 2.67 -18.42 -1.36
C ARG A 216 1.29 -19.04 -1.53
N SER A 217 0.89 -19.94 -0.63
CA SER A 217 -0.45 -20.55 -0.74
C SER A 217 -1.51 -19.57 -0.21
N SER A 218 -2.68 -19.54 -0.85
CA SER A 218 -3.76 -18.63 -0.49
C SER A 218 -4.38 -18.92 0.89
N CYS A 219 -4.77 -17.85 1.61
CA CYS A 219 -5.66 -17.90 2.77
C CYS A 219 -7.11 -17.50 2.44
N ALA A 220 -7.43 -17.26 1.17
CA ALA A 220 -8.76 -16.83 0.78
C ALA A 220 -9.81 -17.88 1.18
N PRO A 221 -10.91 -17.49 1.85
CA PRO A 221 -12.01 -18.41 2.08
C PRO A 221 -12.72 -18.76 0.77
N GLN A 222 -13.55 -19.81 0.79
CA GLN A 222 -14.34 -20.19 -0.37
C GLN A 222 -15.18 -19.02 -0.90
N GLY A 223 -15.24 -18.88 -2.23
CA GLY A 223 -15.97 -17.81 -2.90
C GLY A 223 -15.22 -16.48 -2.98
N HIS A 224 -14.04 -16.38 -2.38
CA HIS A 224 -13.14 -15.24 -2.60
C HIS A 224 -12.16 -15.54 -3.74
N TRP A 225 -11.86 -14.52 -4.55
CA TRP A 225 -10.73 -14.56 -5.46
C TRP A 225 -9.41 -14.40 -4.70
N THR A 226 -8.31 -14.79 -5.35
CA THR A 226 -6.94 -14.57 -4.86
C THR A 226 -6.13 -13.88 -5.95
N LEU A 227 -5.45 -12.81 -5.57
CA LEU A 227 -4.42 -12.14 -6.36
C LEU A 227 -3.12 -12.13 -5.52
N THR A 228 -1.98 -12.33 -6.17
CA THR A 228 -0.68 -12.46 -5.49
C THR A 228 0.38 -11.65 -6.21
N ASP A 229 1.38 -11.17 -5.49
CA ASP A 229 2.57 -10.52 -6.04
C ASP A 229 3.65 -11.52 -6.52
N ALA A 230 3.25 -12.66 -7.06
CA ALA A 230 4.18 -13.70 -7.53
C ALA A 230 5.15 -13.21 -8.62
N ASP A 231 4.74 -12.19 -9.39
CA ASP A 231 5.54 -11.55 -10.44
C ASP A 231 6.26 -10.28 -9.96
N ALA A 232 6.25 -9.97 -8.65
CA ALA A 232 6.96 -8.82 -8.10
C ALA A 232 8.47 -8.96 -8.26
N THR A 233 9.14 -7.81 -8.37
CA THR A 233 10.61 -7.75 -8.40
C THR A 233 11.20 -7.96 -7.00
N GLN A 234 10.51 -7.44 -5.97
CA GLN A 234 10.98 -7.48 -4.59
C GLN A 234 10.04 -8.34 -3.74
N ALA A 235 10.63 -9.28 -2.99
CA ALA A 235 9.94 -10.26 -2.14
C ALA A 235 8.71 -10.94 -2.79
N PRO A 236 8.85 -11.61 -3.95
CA PRO A 236 7.69 -12.11 -4.69
C PRO A 236 6.92 -13.23 -4.01
N GLY A 237 5.59 -13.16 -4.14
CA GLY A 237 4.64 -14.21 -3.81
C GLY A 237 4.31 -14.33 -2.33
N ILE A 238 4.45 -13.24 -1.55
CA ILE A 238 4.10 -13.23 -0.12
C ILE A 238 3.06 -12.16 0.23
N GLN A 239 2.83 -11.15 -0.62
CA GLN A 239 1.72 -10.22 -0.44
C GLN A 239 0.54 -10.63 -1.30
N HIS A 240 -0.60 -10.79 -0.66
CA HIS A 240 -1.81 -11.26 -1.30
C HIS A 240 -2.94 -10.26 -1.16
N ALA A 241 -3.87 -10.31 -2.10
CA ALA A 241 -5.18 -9.72 -1.98
C ALA A 241 -6.27 -10.78 -2.17
N TYR A 242 -7.33 -10.67 -1.35
CA TYR A 242 -8.50 -11.53 -1.41
C TYR A 242 -9.77 -10.69 -1.46
N GLY A 243 -10.84 -11.22 -2.01
CA GLY A 243 -12.13 -10.54 -1.91
C GLY A 243 -13.27 -11.25 -2.61
N ASN A 244 -14.48 -10.74 -2.39
CA ASN A 244 -15.71 -11.22 -3.03
C ASN A 244 -16.35 -10.15 -3.94
N LEU A 245 -15.60 -9.10 -4.27
CA LEU A 245 -15.95 -8.14 -5.30
C LEU A 245 -15.84 -8.77 -6.69
N THR A 246 -16.42 -8.13 -7.69
CA THR A 246 -16.50 -8.62 -9.07
C THR A 246 -15.30 -8.16 -9.91
N ALA A 247 -14.90 -8.95 -10.91
CA ALA A 247 -13.85 -8.59 -11.88
C ALA A 247 -12.57 -8.00 -11.26
N PRO A 248 -11.87 -8.73 -10.36
CA PRO A 248 -10.65 -8.24 -9.73
C PRO A 248 -9.52 -8.09 -10.75
N ALA A 249 -8.74 -7.03 -10.61
CA ALA A 249 -7.50 -6.79 -11.32
C ALA A 249 -6.41 -6.35 -10.32
N LEU A 250 -5.17 -6.79 -10.60
CA LEU A 250 -3.98 -6.43 -9.84
C LEU A 250 -2.98 -5.75 -10.76
N GLU A 251 -2.43 -4.64 -10.28
CA GLU A 251 -1.25 -3.98 -10.83
C GLU A 251 -0.15 -4.00 -9.75
N LEU A 252 1.07 -4.34 -10.16
CA LEU A 252 2.24 -4.34 -9.29
C LEU A 252 3.08 -3.11 -9.61
N GLU A 253 3.43 -2.35 -8.57
CA GLU A 253 4.28 -1.18 -8.72
C GLU A 253 5.56 -1.35 -7.91
N GLN A 254 6.70 -1.29 -8.58
CA GLN A 254 7.99 -1.39 -7.91
C GLN A 254 8.19 -0.23 -6.93
N THR A 255 8.65 -0.54 -5.72
CA THR A 255 8.94 0.45 -4.66
C THR A 255 10.42 0.75 -4.51
N THR A 256 10.74 1.91 -3.93
CA THR A 256 12.11 2.39 -3.76
C THR A 256 12.61 2.15 -2.33
N TYR A 257 11.78 2.44 -1.33
CA TYR A 257 12.20 2.52 0.07
C TYR A 257 11.67 1.38 0.96
N THR A 258 11.11 0.33 0.37
CA THR A 258 10.80 -0.95 1.00
C THR A 258 11.26 -2.09 0.08
N ASP A 259 11.40 -3.31 0.60
CA ASP A 259 11.71 -4.54 -0.15
C ASP A 259 10.47 -5.27 -0.67
N HIS A 260 9.31 -4.59 -0.64
CA HIS A 260 8.04 -5.11 -1.11
C HIS A 260 7.49 -4.20 -2.21
N ASP A 261 7.18 -4.76 -3.38
CA ASP A 261 6.45 -4.00 -4.39
C ASP A 261 5.02 -3.71 -3.91
N ALA A 262 4.45 -2.59 -4.34
CA ALA A 262 3.09 -2.22 -3.96
C ALA A 262 2.06 -2.96 -4.82
N LEU A 263 0.92 -3.31 -4.22
CA LEU A 263 -0.21 -3.91 -4.93
C LEU A 263 -1.31 -2.87 -5.10
N VAL A 264 -1.73 -2.62 -6.33
CA VAL A 264 -2.91 -1.81 -6.63
C VAL A 264 -4.02 -2.72 -7.15
N ILE A 265 -5.04 -2.90 -6.32
CA ILE A 265 -6.17 -3.77 -6.60
C ILE A 265 -7.35 -2.93 -7.03
N ARG A 266 -8.05 -3.35 -8.09
CA ARG A 266 -9.31 -2.74 -8.56
C ARG A 266 -10.35 -3.82 -8.78
N ALA A 267 -11.53 -3.67 -8.19
CA ALA A 267 -12.62 -4.63 -8.34
C ALA A 267 -14.00 -3.94 -8.32
N GLY A 268 -14.93 -4.40 -9.14
CA GLY A 268 -16.29 -3.87 -9.21
C GLY A 268 -17.13 -4.26 -7.99
N LEU A 269 -17.93 -3.33 -7.46
CA LEU A 269 -18.87 -3.66 -6.40
C LEU A 269 -19.99 -4.57 -6.93
N PRO A 270 -20.42 -5.58 -6.15
CA PRO A 270 -21.59 -6.38 -6.49
C PRO A 270 -22.83 -5.47 -6.60
N LYS A 271 -23.76 -5.86 -7.47
CA LYS A 271 -25.02 -5.13 -7.70
C LYS A 271 -25.97 -5.27 -6.52
#